data_AF-A0A0N7I897-F1
#
_entry.id   AF-A0A0N7I897-F1
#
_cell.length_a   1.000
_cell.length_b   1.000
_cell.length_c   1.000
_cell.angle_alpha   90.00
_cell.angle_beta   90.00
_cell.angle_gamma   90.00
#
_symmetry.space_group_name_H-M   'P 1'
#
loop_
_entity.id
_entity.type
_entity.pdbx_description
1 polymer ?
#
loop_
_entity_poly.entity_id
_entity_poly.type
_entity_poly.pdbx_seq_one_letter_code
_entity_poly.pdbx_strand_id
1 'polypeptide(L)'
;MHLADLFVALRHQLDRDPKETERAAQRLEFAPDDADGVLRRLMVLLEADDGADALKAWVDTSDEGTPLDRCVLAAQAIDQWFAPLASRVLTQSALSDGHLRARQWYKRHGRFNGDAADGQLILRLGLFDRSVNIREVTPLCESFDVADLFQTLLLLPPTLAAECPHGEDGERPVSLTFHRVAEVADQCPSDPDWAPIVGVVPLALAEDDLALRTFAKDGADWYAAVPGDLGARAAAAIDALAAAGAALIVFPEVSADPATLGSIQTAVRRQAVDGPIRYVLVGVRQDGEGDAKPRSTAVLLDRTGAEIFRQTKLHCWDLDADQCRSYDVRGPDGRPLDAAKEFIAPGDGITIVELPNMGRLAVMICEDLGREQPAAWLCRAKLLDWIVTPVMDAGLTEERWQAQAGDESSRAGSCRVVVANSMAVSHRFNRVCDAGGEEDKRITDCGVALFFQPRADPAQCSRIRRLSLPIDAPDPGYVAARWEPQTWPELKAEGCP
;
A
#
# COMPACT_ATOMS: atom_id res chain seq x y z
N MET A 1 -12.32 -19.50 -25.61
CA MET A 1 -11.58 -18.43 -24.89
C MET A 1 -12.06 -18.35 -23.44
N HIS A 2 -11.29 -17.89 -22.44
CA HIS A 2 -11.83 -17.67 -21.09
C HIS A 2 -12.46 -16.27 -20.99
N LEU A 3 -13.56 -16.11 -20.22
CA LEU A 3 -14.28 -14.83 -20.10
C LEU A 3 -13.39 -13.70 -19.59
N ALA A 4 -12.48 -14.00 -18.65
CA ALA A 4 -11.52 -13.02 -18.15
C ALA A 4 -10.57 -12.52 -19.24
N ASP A 5 -10.10 -13.40 -20.12
CA ASP A 5 -9.19 -13.02 -21.21
C ASP A 5 -9.93 -12.17 -22.26
N LEU A 6 -11.20 -12.51 -22.54
CA LEU A 6 -12.06 -11.69 -23.39
C LEU A 6 -12.29 -10.30 -22.77
N PHE A 7 -12.56 -10.23 -21.46
CA PHE A 7 -12.69 -8.94 -20.77
C PHE A 7 -11.44 -8.09 -20.89
N VAL A 8 -10.25 -8.68 -20.69
CA VAL A 8 -8.97 -7.98 -20.85
C VAL A 8 -8.80 -7.45 -22.28
N ALA A 9 -9.11 -8.26 -23.30
CA ALA A 9 -9.05 -7.83 -24.70
C ALA A 9 -10.03 -6.67 -25.00
N LEU A 10 -11.26 -6.74 -24.49
CA LEU A 10 -12.26 -5.67 -24.61
C LEU A 10 -11.80 -4.40 -23.86
N ARG A 11 -11.28 -4.55 -22.64
CA ARG A 11 -10.76 -3.44 -21.82
C ARG A 11 -9.66 -2.69 -22.55
N HIS A 12 -8.70 -3.40 -23.13
CA HIS A 12 -7.63 -2.81 -23.95
C HIS A 12 -8.15 -2.09 -25.18
N GLN A 13 -9.24 -2.59 -25.80
CA GLN A 13 -9.88 -1.90 -26.92
C GLN A 13 -10.54 -0.59 -26.47
N LEU A 14 -11.21 -0.60 -25.32
CA LEU A 14 -11.86 0.58 -24.74
C LEU A 14 -10.85 1.65 -24.30
N ASP A 15 -9.66 1.24 -23.84
CA ASP A 15 -8.56 2.15 -23.44
C ASP A 15 -7.90 2.89 -24.61
N ARG A 16 -8.05 2.40 -25.85
CA ARG A 16 -7.43 3.05 -27.03
C ARG A 16 -7.97 4.44 -27.30
N ASP A 17 -9.25 4.69 -26.99
CA ASP A 17 -9.90 5.99 -27.14
C ASP A 17 -10.89 6.24 -25.98
N PRO A 18 -10.39 6.70 -24.81
CA PRO A 18 -11.23 6.90 -23.63
C PRO A 18 -12.39 7.88 -23.85
N LYS A 19 -12.21 8.88 -24.74
CA LYS A 19 -13.24 9.89 -25.02
C LYS A 19 -14.38 9.32 -25.85
N GLU A 20 -14.07 8.50 -26.87
CA GLU A 20 -15.12 7.80 -27.61
C GLU A 20 -15.80 6.75 -26.73
N THR A 21 -15.05 6.08 -25.85
CA THR A 21 -15.61 5.14 -24.88
C THR A 21 -16.58 5.85 -23.91
N GLU A 22 -16.20 7.02 -23.39
CA GLU A 22 -17.08 7.87 -22.56
C GLU A 22 -18.37 8.22 -23.31
N ARG A 23 -18.26 8.66 -24.57
CA ARG A 23 -19.44 8.97 -25.41
C ARG A 23 -20.32 7.74 -25.65
N ALA A 24 -19.72 6.57 -25.82
CA ALA A 24 -20.47 5.32 -25.96
C ALA A 24 -21.22 4.95 -24.68
N ALA A 25 -20.55 5.04 -23.52
CA ALA A 25 -21.17 4.83 -22.22
C ALA A 25 -22.34 5.80 -21.99
N GLN A 26 -22.13 7.09 -22.23
CA GLN A 26 -23.19 8.11 -22.11
C GLN A 26 -24.39 7.81 -23.01
N ARG A 27 -24.17 7.40 -24.28
CA ARG A 27 -25.28 7.01 -25.17
C ARG A 27 -26.10 5.85 -24.61
N LEU A 28 -25.44 4.84 -24.07
CA LEU A 28 -26.10 3.69 -23.45
C LEU A 28 -26.87 4.09 -22.18
N GLU A 29 -26.33 4.99 -21.37
CA GLU A 29 -27.03 5.55 -20.19
C GLU A 29 -28.29 6.33 -20.56
N PHE A 30 -28.32 7.03 -21.70
CA PHE A 30 -29.50 7.74 -22.20
C PHE A 30 -30.58 6.81 -22.77
N ALA A 31 -30.29 5.52 -23.00
CA ALA A 31 -31.22 4.52 -23.52
C ALA A 31 -31.22 3.23 -22.67
N PRO A 32 -31.56 3.31 -21.36
CA PRO A 32 -31.35 2.23 -20.41
C PRO A 32 -32.19 1.00 -20.73
N ASP A 33 -33.44 1.16 -21.21
CA ASP A 33 -34.33 0.02 -21.51
C ASP A 33 -33.76 -0.86 -22.64
N ASP A 34 -33.16 -0.25 -23.66
CA ASP A 34 -32.53 -0.96 -24.78
C ASP A 34 -31.25 -1.67 -24.32
N ALA A 35 -30.40 -0.96 -23.55
CA ALA A 35 -29.17 -1.50 -22.99
C ALA A 35 -29.44 -2.68 -22.03
N ASP A 36 -30.41 -2.56 -21.13
CA ASP A 36 -30.83 -3.60 -20.18
C ASP A 36 -31.42 -4.82 -20.89
N GLY A 37 -32.13 -4.59 -22.00
CA GLY A 37 -32.61 -5.65 -22.88
C GLY A 37 -31.45 -6.47 -23.47
N VAL A 38 -30.42 -5.80 -23.96
CA VAL A 38 -29.20 -6.44 -24.52
C VAL A 38 -28.42 -7.14 -23.41
N LEU A 39 -28.11 -6.47 -22.30
CA LEU A 39 -27.33 -7.02 -21.19
C LEU A 39 -27.94 -8.32 -20.65
N ARG A 40 -29.27 -8.38 -20.46
CA ARG A 40 -29.94 -9.61 -20.05
C ARG A 40 -29.77 -10.75 -21.04
N ARG A 41 -29.79 -10.48 -22.36
CA ARG A 41 -29.53 -11.50 -23.40
C ARG A 41 -28.09 -11.97 -23.34
N LEU A 42 -27.13 -11.05 -23.21
CA LEU A 42 -25.70 -11.38 -23.10
C LEU A 42 -25.42 -12.20 -21.83
N MET A 43 -26.07 -11.89 -20.71
CA MET A 43 -25.93 -12.64 -19.48
C MET A 43 -26.38 -14.10 -19.62
N VAL A 44 -27.48 -14.36 -20.33
CA VAL A 44 -27.91 -15.75 -20.64
C VAL A 44 -26.89 -16.46 -21.51
N LEU A 45 -26.31 -15.75 -22.47
CA LEU A 45 -25.28 -16.29 -23.36
C LEU A 45 -23.99 -16.65 -22.60
N LEU A 46 -23.63 -15.88 -21.57
CA LEU A 46 -22.45 -16.13 -20.73
C LEU A 46 -22.55 -17.41 -19.88
N GLU A 47 -23.75 -17.93 -19.62
CA GLU A 47 -23.93 -19.19 -18.88
C GLU A 47 -23.73 -20.45 -19.76
N ALA A 48 -23.60 -20.30 -21.07
CA ALA A 48 -23.30 -21.41 -21.97
C ALA A 48 -21.81 -21.82 -21.88
N ASP A 49 -21.52 -23.10 -22.17
CA ASP A 49 -20.13 -23.62 -22.14
C ASP A 49 -19.20 -22.90 -23.14
N ASP A 50 -19.75 -22.38 -24.24
CA ASP A 50 -19.07 -21.61 -25.28
C ASP A 50 -19.35 -20.09 -25.19
N GLY A 51 -19.89 -19.61 -24.06
CA GLY A 51 -20.39 -18.24 -23.90
C GLY A 51 -19.36 -17.16 -24.22
N ALA A 52 -18.07 -17.37 -23.93
CA ALA A 52 -17.02 -16.43 -24.30
C ALA A 52 -16.86 -16.29 -25.82
N ASP A 53 -16.87 -17.41 -26.54
CA ASP A 53 -16.67 -17.40 -28.00
C ASP A 53 -17.93 -16.88 -28.70
N ALA A 54 -19.12 -17.21 -28.18
CA ALA A 54 -20.40 -16.65 -28.65
C ALA A 54 -20.51 -15.14 -28.41
N LEU A 55 -20.04 -14.64 -27.26
CA LEU A 55 -20.06 -13.20 -26.94
C LEU A 55 -19.10 -12.45 -27.86
N LYS A 56 -17.92 -13.01 -28.09
CA LYS A 56 -16.96 -12.45 -29.05
C LYS A 56 -17.56 -12.38 -30.46
N ALA A 57 -18.22 -13.44 -30.93
CA ALA A 57 -18.88 -13.43 -32.23
C ALA A 57 -19.95 -12.33 -32.30
N TRP A 58 -20.74 -12.13 -31.24
CA TRP A 58 -21.71 -11.04 -31.17
C TRP A 58 -21.05 -9.65 -31.24
N VAL A 59 -19.95 -9.42 -30.52
CA VAL A 59 -19.20 -8.15 -30.61
C VAL A 59 -18.72 -7.90 -32.05
N ASP A 60 -18.21 -8.93 -32.71
CA ASP A 60 -17.59 -8.83 -34.04
C ASP A 60 -18.64 -8.66 -35.16
N THR A 61 -19.81 -9.32 -35.07
CA THR A 61 -20.74 -9.44 -36.21
C THR A 61 -22.14 -8.86 -36.00
N SER A 62 -22.51 -8.44 -34.79
CA SER A 62 -23.85 -7.91 -34.54
C SER A 62 -24.05 -6.53 -35.18
N ASP A 63 -25.25 -6.28 -35.69
CA ASP A 63 -25.68 -4.97 -36.19
C ASP A 63 -26.32 -4.10 -35.08
N GLU A 64 -26.41 -4.61 -33.85
CA GLU A 64 -26.91 -3.87 -32.69
C GLU A 64 -25.86 -2.84 -32.24
N GLY A 65 -26.17 -1.55 -32.38
CA GLY A 65 -25.32 -0.44 -31.94
C GLY A 65 -24.04 -0.23 -32.75
N THR A 66 -23.18 0.67 -32.29
CA THR A 66 -21.84 0.84 -32.86
C THR A 66 -20.88 -0.24 -32.34
N PRO A 67 -19.74 -0.50 -33.01
CA PRO A 67 -18.75 -1.45 -32.50
C PRO A 67 -18.28 -1.15 -31.07
N LEU A 68 -18.21 0.13 -30.69
CA LEU A 68 -17.79 0.53 -29.35
C LEU A 68 -18.90 0.33 -28.32
N ASP A 69 -20.17 0.60 -28.67
CA ASP A 69 -21.31 0.30 -27.80
C ASP A 69 -21.36 -1.21 -27.49
N ARG A 70 -21.10 -2.06 -28.49
CA ARG A 70 -21.01 -3.52 -28.29
C ARG A 70 -19.87 -3.91 -27.35
N CYS A 71 -18.70 -3.27 -27.47
CA CYS A 71 -17.57 -3.53 -26.57
C CYS A 71 -17.91 -3.16 -25.12
N VAL A 72 -18.54 -2.00 -24.90
CA VAL A 72 -18.99 -1.56 -23.57
C VAL A 72 -20.00 -2.55 -22.99
N LEU A 73 -21.06 -2.89 -23.73
CA LEU A 73 -22.10 -3.82 -23.27
C LEU A 73 -21.55 -5.22 -23.00
N ALA A 74 -20.66 -5.74 -23.85
CA ALA A 74 -20.04 -7.04 -23.63
C ALA A 74 -19.14 -7.04 -22.38
N ALA A 75 -18.33 -5.99 -22.18
CA ALA A 75 -17.49 -5.87 -20.99
C ALA A 75 -18.32 -5.73 -19.71
N GLN A 76 -19.41 -4.94 -19.74
CA GLN A 76 -20.34 -4.80 -18.61
C GLN A 76 -21.09 -6.11 -18.31
N ALA A 77 -21.48 -6.88 -19.33
CA ALA A 77 -22.08 -8.20 -19.12
C ALA A 77 -21.09 -9.15 -18.42
N ILE A 78 -19.82 -9.17 -18.84
CA ILE A 78 -18.79 -9.96 -18.14
C ILE A 78 -18.59 -9.46 -16.70
N ASP A 79 -18.53 -8.14 -16.47
CA ASP A 79 -18.43 -7.56 -15.12
C ASP A 79 -19.57 -8.02 -14.20
N GLN A 80 -20.82 -7.95 -14.69
CA GLN A 80 -22.01 -8.42 -13.98
C GLN A 80 -22.00 -9.93 -13.73
N TRP A 81 -21.47 -10.71 -14.67
CA TRP A 81 -21.28 -12.15 -14.47
C TRP A 81 -20.30 -12.45 -13.32
N PHE A 82 -19.25 -11.64 -13.13
CA PHE A 82 -18.35 -11.82 -11.99
C PHE A 82 -18.92 -11.31 -10.66
N ALA A 83 -19.98 -10.49 -10.67
CA ALA A 83 -20.53 -9.82 -9.46
C ALA A 83 -20.88 -10.79 -8.31
N PRO A 84 -21.45 -11.99 -8.55
CA PRO A 84 -21.70 -12.96 -7.50
C PRO A 84 -20.43 -13.41 -6.74
N LEU A 85 -19.25 -13.34 -7.38
CA LEU A 85 -17.98 -13.71 -6.74
C LEU A 85 -17.44 -12.63 -5.82
N ALA A 86 -17.83 -11.37 -6.01
CA ALA A 86 -17.52 -10.27 -5.09
C ALA A 86 -18.46 -10.24 -3.88
N SER A 87 -19.61 -10.92 -3.93
CA SER A 87 -20.55 -10.95 -2.81
C SER A 87 -20.12 -11.93 -1.72
N ARG A 88 -20.07 -11.45 -0.47
CA ARG A 88 -19.85 -12.28 0.72
C ARG A 88 -21.10 -13.00 1.22
N VAL A 89 -22.28 -12.50 0.86
CA VAL A 89 -23.58 -12.95 1.42
C VAL A 89 -24.19 -14.10 0.62
N LEU A 90 -23.75 -14.31 -0.62
CA LEU A 90 -24.28 -15.39 -1.45
C LEU A 90 -23.81 -16.76 -0.95
N THR A 91 -24.79 -17.64 -0.72
CA THR A 91 -24.54 -19.04 -0.41
C THR A 91 -23.95 -19.75 -1.63
N GLN A 92 -23.09 -20.75 -1.41
CA GLN A 92 -22.45 -21.50 -2.51
C GLN A 92 -23.46 -22.11 -3.50
N SER A 93 -24.68 -22.42 -3.05
CA SER A 93 -25.77 -22.93 -3.88
C SER A 93 -26.29 -21.93 -4.92
N ALA A 94 -25.93 -20.65 -4.83
CA ALA A 94 -26.34 -19.61 -5.77
C ALA A 94 -25.34 -19.43 -6.95
N LEU A 95 -24.19 -20.11 -6.92
CA LEU A 95 -23.15 -19.98 -7.94
C LEU A 95 -23.28 -21.08 -9.00
N SER A 96 -23.22 -20.72 -10.29
CA SER A 96 -23.14 -21.71 -11.37
C SER A 96 -21.75 -22.39 -11.41
N ASP A 97 -21.63 -23.50 -12.14
CA ASP A 97 -20.36 -24.22 -12.27
C ASP A 97 -19.24 -23.36 -12.88
N GLY A 98 -19.58 -22.41 -13.76
CA GLY A 98 -18.66 -21.41 -14.28
C GLY A 98 -18.10 -20.52 -13.16
N HIS A 99 -18.97 -20.01 -12.29
CA HIS A 99 -18.57 -19.20 -11.14
C HIS A 99 -17.68 -19.98 -10.16
N LEU A 100 -18.01 -21.25 -9.89
CA LEU A 100 -17.20 -22.10 -9.02
C LEU A 100 -15.79 -22.32 -9.58
N ARG A 101 -15.66 -22.57 -10.89
CA ARG A 101 -14.37 -22.68 -11.58
C ARG A 101 -13.58 -21.38 -11.52
N ALA A 102 -14.21 -20.23 -11.83
CA ALA A 102 -13.58 -18.92 -11.75
C ALA A 102 -13.10 -18.60 -10.32
N ARG A 103 -13.89 -18.93 -9.30
CA ARG A 103 -13.51 -18.77 -7.89
C ARG A 103 -12.31 -19.64 -7.51
N GLN A 104 -12.29 -20.90 -7.94
CA GLN A 104 -11.15 -21.79 -7.70
C GLN A 104 -9.88 -21.28 -8.38
N TRP A 105 -10.01 -20.80 -9.61
CA TRP A 105 -8.91 -20.19 -10.35
C TRP A 105 -8.37 -18.95 -9.61
N TYR A 106 -9.24 -18.01 -9.22
CA TYR A 106 -8.85 -16.83 -8.46
C TYR A 106 -8.18 -17.17 -7.12
N LYS A 107 -8.70 -18.17 -6.40
CA LYS A 107 -8.06 -18.66 -5.17
C LYS A 107 -6.65 -19.19 -5.39
N ARG A 108 -6.39 -19.83 -6.54
CA ARG A 108 -5.10 -20.43 -6.87
C ARG A 108 -4.10 -19.41 -7.41
N HIS A 109 -4.57 -18.44 -8.20
CA HIS A 109 -3.69 -17.57 -8.99
C HIS A 109 -3.73 -16.10 -8.57
N GLY A 110 -4.66 -15.69 -7.71
CA GLY A 110 -4.88 -14.30 -7.32
C GLY A 110 -5.46 -13.41 -8.42
N ARG A 111 -5.74 -13.95 -9.62
CA ARG A 111 -6.28 -13.25 -10.78
C ARG A 111 -7.20 -14.16 -11.57
N PHE A 112 -7.99 -13.62 -12.50
CA PHE A 112 -8.91 -14.38 -13.35
C PHE A 112 -8.40 -14.68 -14.76
N ASN A 113 -7.53 -13.83 -15.30
CA ASN A 113 -6.99 -13.99 -16.65
C ASN A 113 -5.76 -14.92 -16.66
N GLY A 114 -5.47 -15.51 -17.83
CA GLY A 114 -4.38 -16.46 -18.01
C GLY A 114 -3.01 -15.82 -17.92
N ASP A 115 -2.75 -14.83 -18.78
CA ASP A 115 -1.45 -14.19 -18.94
C ASP A 115 -1.33 -12.92 -18.09
N ALA A 116 -0.34 -12.88 -17.19
CA ALA A 116 -0.08 -11.72 -16.36
C ALA A 116 0.61 -10.57 -17.13
N ALA A 117 1.17 -10.84 -18.31
CA ALA A 117 1.78 -9.82 -19.16
C ALA A 117 0.73 -8.82 -19.69
N ASP A 118 -0.53 -9.25 -19.82
CA ASP A 118 -1.64 -8.39 -20.22
C ASP A 118 -2.26 -7.60 -19.05
N GLY A 119 -1.68 -7.74 -17.85
CA GLY A 119 -2.21 -7.23 -16.59
C GLY A 119 -2.84 -8.33 -15.73
N GLN A 120 -3.37 -7.95 -14.57
CA GLN A 120 -4.01 -8.88 -13.63
C GLN A 120 -5.45 -8.47 -13.38
N LEU A 121 -6.39 -9.28 -13.89
CA LEU A 121 -7.81 -9.09 -13.68
C LEU A 121 -8.21 -9.63 -12.30
N ILE A 122 -8.62 -8.73 -11.41
CA ILE A 122 -9.01 -9.04 -10.04
C ILE A 122 -10.44 -8.58 -9.76
N LEU A 123 -11.00 -9.01 -8.63
CA LEU A 123 -12.23 -8.41 -8.12
C LEU A 123 -11.91 -7.02 -7.53
N ARG A 124 -12.70 -6.00 -7.85
CA ARG A 124 -12.86 -4.80 -7.04
C ARG A 124 -13.67 -5.25 -5.82
N LEU A 125 -13.06 -5.21 -4.63
CA LEU A 125 -13.85 -5.38 -3.42
C LEU A 125 -14.89 -4.26 -3.41
N GLY A 126 -16.17 -4.61 -3.40
CA GLY A 126 -17.25 -3.64 -3.51
C GLY A 126 -17.15 -2.56 -2.43
N LEU A 127 -17.66 -1.37 -2.73
CA LEU A 127 -17.76 -0.27 -1.77
C LEU A 127 -18.41 -0.71 -0.45
N PHE A 128 -19.36 -1.65 -0.48
CA PHE A 128 -20.02 -2.20 0.72
C PHE A 128 -19.14 -3.18 1.54
N ASP A 129 -18.13 -3.79 0.93
CA ASP A 129 -17.13 -4.60 1.63
C ASP A 129 -16.03 -3.72 2.24
N ARG A 130 -15.79 -2.53 1.64
CA ARG A 130 -14.88 -1.49 2.16
C ARG A 130 -15.54 -0.55 3.16
N SER A 131 -16.87 -0.44 3.12
CA SER A 131 -17.65 0.54 3.89
C SER A 131 -17.71 0.24 5.38
N VAL A 132 -17.19 -0.89 5.86
CA VAL A 132 -17.40 -1.27 7.26
C VAL A 132 -16.51 -0.51 8.25
N ASN A 133 -15.72 0.47 7.79
CA ASN A 133 -15.23 1.55 8.66
C ASN A 133 -15.17 2.94 7.99
N ILE A 134 -15.62 3.06 6.73
CA ILE A 134 -15.77 4.33 6.01
C ILE A 134 -17.22 4.37 5.58
N ARG A 135 -18.10 4.85 6.47
CA ARG A 135 -19.56 4.80 6.27
C ARG A 135 -20.11 5.68 5.16
N GLU A 136 -19.26 6.28 4.33
CA GLU A 136 -19.65 7.38 3.49
C GLU A 136 -18.78 7.35 2.24
N VAL A 137 -19.43 7.25 1.09
CA VAL A 137 -18.81 7.00 -0.21
C VAL A 137 -18.35 8.33 -0.80
N THR A 138 -17.07 8.40 -1.15
CA THR A 138 -16.45 9.49 -1.91
C THR A 138 -17.10 9.61 -3.30
N PRO A 139 -17.36 10.83 -3.81
CA PRO A 139 -17.67 11.01 -5.23
C PRO A 139 -16.56 10.43 -6.12
N LEU A 140 -16.94 9.88 -7.28
CA LEU A 140 -16.00 9.48 -8.32
C LEU A 140 -15.26 10.72 -8.88
N CYS A 141 -14.06 10.48 -9.39
CA CYS A 141 -13.09 11.47 -9.88
C CYS A 141 -13.70 12.46 -10.90
N GLU A 142 -13.16 13.67 -11.02
CA GLU A 142 -13.64 14.69 -12.00
C GLU A 142 -13.36 14.31 -13.47
N SER A 143 -12.49 13.31 -13.71
CA SER A 143 -12.12 12.83 -15.04
C SER A 143 -12.54 11.37 -15.22
N PHE A 144 -13.22 11.06 -16.33
CA PHE A 144 -13.61 9.71 -16.71
C PHE A 144 -12.39 8.78 -16.86
N ASP A 145 -12.36 7.68 -16.10
CA ASP A 145 -11.52 6.52 -16.34
C ASP A 145 -12.42 5.38 -16.87
N VAL A 146 -11.99 4.66 -17.90
CA VAL A 146 -12.75 3.52 -18.42
C VAL A 146 -12.90 2.43 -17.34
N ALA A 147 -12.01 2.36 -16.36
CA ALA A 147 -12.17 1.49 -15.19
C ALA A 147 -13.43 1.81 -14.36
N ASP A 148 -13.96 3.04 -14.43
CA ASP A 148 -15.17 3.44 -13.73
C ASP A 148 -16.45 2.88 -14.35
N LEU A 149 -16.38 2.33 -15.57
CA LEU A 149 -17.50 1.60 -16.18
C LEU A 149 -17.80 0.27 -15.47
N PHE A 150 -16.86 -0.23 -14.67
CA PHE A 150 -16.90 -1.56 -14.08
C PHE A 150 -16.99 -1.51 -12.55
N GLN A 151 -17.97 -2.23 -12.01
CA GLN A 151 -18.24 -2.24 -10.58
C GLN A 151 -17.52 -3.38 -9.88
N THR A 152 -17.32 -4.49 -10.58
CA THR A 152 -16.86 -5.76 -9.97
C THR A 152 -15.44 -6.09 -10.33
N LEU A 153 -15.00 -5.84 -11.56
CA LEU A 153 -13.71 -6.22 -12.08
C LEU A 153 -12.79 -5.01 -12.14
N LEU A 154 -11.51 -5.27 -11.90
CA LEU A 154 -10.46 -4.29 -12.10
C LEU A 154 -9.27 -4.96 -12.74
N LEU A 155 -8.79 -4.37 -13.84
CA LEU A 155 -7.57 -4.78 -14.50
C LEU A 155 -6.41 -3.97 -13.96
N LEU A 156 -5.51 -4.61 -13.22
CA LEU A 156 -4.25 -4.00 -12.83
C LEU A 156 -3.29 -4.02 -14.03
N PRO A 157 -2.67 -2.87 -14.39
CA PRO A 157 -1.65 -2.87 -15.43
C PRO A 157 -0.44 -3.72 -14.99
N PRO A 158 0.34 -4.28 -15.93
CA PRO A 158 1.54 -5.05 -15.59
C PRO A 158 2.66 -4.18 -15.02
N THR A 159 2.67 -2.89 -15.37
CA THR A 159 3.68 -1.92 -14.94
C THR A 159 3.05 -0.58 -14.59
N LEU A 160 3.66 0.13 -13.65
CA LEU A 160 3.40 1.53 -13.36
C LEU A 160 4.65 2.35 -13.65
N ALA A 161 4.50 3.66 -13.83
CA ALA A 161 5.63 4.57 -13.80
C ALA A 161 6.13 4.75 -12.36
N ALA A 162 7.42 5.03 -12.23
CA ALA A 162 8.05 5.55 -11.03
C ALA A 162 9.11 6.57 -11.46
N GLU A 163 9.45 7.52 -10.60
CA GLU A 163 10.51 8.47 -10.91
C GLU A 163 11.87 7.75 -10.98
N CYS A 164 12.76 8.27 -11.83
CA CYS A 164 14.14 7.81 -11.83
C CYS A 164 14.84 8.21 -10.51
N PRO A 165 15.74 7.36 -9.98
CA PRO A 165 16.40 7.63 -8.71
C PRO A 165 17.30 8.87 -8.79
N HIS A 166 17.56 9.48 -7.63
CA HIS A 166 18.50 10.60 -7.49
C HIS A 166 18.16 11.86 -8.33
N GLY A 167 16.87 12.09 -8.58
CA GLY A 167 16.39 13.24 -9.34
C GLY A 167 16.80 13.21 -10.81
N GLU A 168 17.12 12.04 -11.35
CA GLU A 168 17.34 11.85 -12.78
C GLU A 168 16.03 12.14 -13.56
N ASP A 169 16.13 12.84 -14.69
CA ASP A 169 14.95 13.17 -15.50
C ASP A 169 14.30 11.90 -16.08
N GLY A 170 12.97 11.86 -16.01
CA GLY A 170 12.14 10.84 -16.65
C GLY A 170 11.52 9.84 -15.68
N GLU A 171 10.89 8.83 -16.27
CA GLU A 171 10.18 7.77 -15.57
C GLU A 171 10.77 6.40 -15.93
N ARG A 172 10.75 5.49 -14.97
CA ARG A 172 11.11 4.09 -15.16
C ARG A 172 9.89 3.20 -14.93
N PRO A 173 9.71 2.13 -15.72
CA PRO A 173 8.66 1.17 -15.46
C PRO A 173 9.00 0.34 -14.21
N VAL A 174 8.03 0.17 -13.33
CA VAL A 174 8.08 -0.77 -12.20
C VAL A 174 6.95 -1.79 -12.32
N SER A 175 7.22 -3.07 -12.04
CA SER A 175 6.20 -4.10 -12.14
C SER A 175 5.13 -3.92 -11.07
N LEU A 176 3.86 -4.05 -11.42
CA LEU A 176 2.76 -4.11 -10.45
C LEU A 176 2.29 -5.55 -10.31
N THR A 177 2.35 -6.10 -9.10
CA THR A 177 1.93 -7.47 -8.82
C THR A 177 0.81 -7.50 -7.79
N PHE A 178 -0.11 -8.45 -7.95
CA PHE A 178 -1.15 -8.72 -6.95
C PHE A 178 -0.95 -10.12 -6.39
N HIS A 179 -0.75 -10.18 -5.09
CA HIS A 179 -0.57 -11.42 -4.37
C HIS A 179 -1.75 -11.65 -3.43
N ARG A 180 -2.35 -12.83 -3.47
CA ARG A 180 -3.46 -13.19 -2.58
C ARG A 180 -3.03 -14.31 -1.65
N VAL A 181 -3.14 -14.07 -0.35
CA VAL A 181 -2.89 -15.10 0.66
C VAL A 181 -4.16 -15.94 0.85
N ALA A 182 -4.05 -17.24 0.56
CA ALA A 182 -5.19 -18.16 0.52
C ALA A 182 -5.45 -18.88 1.86
N GLU A 183 -5.34 -18.18 2.98
CA GLU A 183 -5.63 -18.75 4.31
C GLU A 183 -7.06 -18.48 4.77
N VAL A 184 -7.53 -19.28 5.74
CA VAL A 184 -8.83 -19.07 6.37
C VAL A 184 -8.70 -17.94 7.39
N ALA A 185 -9.49 -16.88 7.17
CA ALA A 185 -9.67 -15.80 8.13
C ALA A 185 -10.42 -16.31 9.37
N ASP A 186 -9.85 -16.12 10.57
CA ASP A 186 -10.54 -16.29 11.84
C ASP A 186 -11.27 -15.01 12.28
N GLN A 187 -10.95 -13.87 11.66
CA GLN A 187 -11.60 -12.59 11.88
C GLN A 187 -11.91 -11.92 10.54
N CYS A 188 -13.09 -11.33 10.44
CA CYS A 188 -13.48 -10.64 9.21
C CYS A 188 -13.14 -9.14 9.32
N PRO A 189 -12.33 -8.56 8.42
CA PRO A 189 -12.08 -7.11 8.40
C PRO A 189 -13.33 -6.25 8.20
N SER A 190 -14.41 -6.88 7.72
CA SER A 190 -15.72 -6.28 7.53
C SER A 190 -16.65 -6.50 8.73
N ASP A 191 -16.16 -7.02 9.86
CA ASP A 191 -16.91 -7.04 11.10
C ASP A 191 -16.95 -5.60 11.65
N PRO A 192 -18.13 -5.01 11.94
CA PRO A 192 -18.24 -3.66 12.50
C PRO A 192 -17.50 -3.50 13.84
N ASP A 193 -17.25 -4.59 14.57
CA ASP A 193 -16.49 -4.58 15.83
C ASP A 193 -14.98 -4.79 15.61
N TRP A 194 -14.52 -4.91 14.34
CA TRP A 194 -13.11 -5.09 14.03
C TRP A 194 -12.31 -3.79 14.23
N ALA A 195 -11.70 -3.68 15.42
CA ALA A 195 -10.80 -2.60 15.82
C ALA A 195 -9.43 -3.18 16.21
N PRO A 196 -8.56 -3.52 15.22
CA PRO A 196 -7.27 -4.14 15.52
C PRO A 196 -6.38 -3.21 16.36
N ILE A 197 -5.56 -3.80 17.22
CA ILE A 197 -4.47 -3.08 17.89
C ILE A 197 -3.25 -3.14 16.97
N VAL A 198 -2.75 -1.96 16.57
CA VAL A 198 -1.54 -1.81 15.77
C VAL A 198 -0.42 -1.34 16.69
N GLY A 199 0.63 -2.16 16.78
CA GLY A 199 1.86 -1.84 17.50
C GLY A 199 2.93 -1.27 16.57
N VAL A 200 3.67 -0.27 17.04
CA VAL A 200 4.87 0.24 16.37
C VAL A 200 6.06 0.10 17.32
N VAL A 201 7.15 -0.48 16.80
CA VAL A 201 8.39 -0.68 17.53
C VAL A 201 9.47 0.16 16.85
N PRO A 202 9.81 1.36 17.35
CA PRO A 202 10.80 2.24 16.71
C PRO A 202 12.16 1.54 16.53
N LEU A 203 12.43 0.58 17.42
CA LEU A 203 13.55 -0.34 17.49
C LEU A 203 14.92 0.32 17.63
N ALA A 204 15.32 1.21 16.72
CA ALA A 204 16.46 2.10 16.90
C ALA A 204 16.04 3.29 17.78
N LEU A 205 16.29 3.14 19.09
CA LEU A 205 15.86 4.07 20.14
C LEU A 205 16.95 5.10 20.44
N ALA A 206 18.21 4.72 20.38
CA ALA A 206 19.38 5.56 20.57
C ALA A 206 20.03 5.89 19.22
N GLU A 207 20.89 6.91 19.20
CA GLU A 207 21.61 7.30 17.98
C GLU A 207 22.46 6.18 17.39
N ASP A 208 23.22 5.48 18.24
CA ASP A 208 24.16 4.43 17.80
C ASP A 208 23.46 3.14 17.37
N ASP A 209 22.15 3.02 17.59
CA ASP A 209 21.36 1.91 17.06
C ASP A 209 21.25 1.97 15.52
N LEU A 210 21.47 3.14 14.92
CA LEU A 210 21.43 3.36 13.47
C LEU A 210 22.54 4.32 13.02
N ALA A 211 23.58 3.75 12.43
CA ALA A 211 24.70 4.54 11.91
C ALA A 211 24.39 5.10 10.51
N LEU A 212 24.63 6.40 10.30
CA LEU A 212 24.68 7.01 8.97
C LEU A 212 26.14 7.12 8.53
N ARG A 213 26.58 6.24 7.63
CA ARG A 213 27.96 6.21 7.12
C ARG A 213 28.07 6.98 5.83
N THR A 214 28.96 7.97 5.78
CA THR A 214 29.19 8.80 4.59
C THR A 214 30.45 8.39 3.84
N PHE A 215 30.45 8.58 2.52
CA PHE A 215 31.61 8.35 1.67
C PHE A 215 31.43 9.03 0.31
N ALA A 216 32.54 9.36 -0.35
CA ALA A 216 32.53 9.90 -1.70
C ALA A 216 32.60 8.78 -2.75
N LYS A 217 31.78 8.86 -3.80
CA LYS A 217 31.80 7.92 -4.93
C LYS A 217 31.25 8.60 -6.19
N ASP A 218 31.91 8.39 -7.32
CA ASP A 218 31.50 8.91 -8.64
C ASP A 218 31.31 10.43 -8.68
N GLY A 219 32.13 11.17 -7.90
CA GLY A 219 32.09 12.62 -7.82
C GLY A 219 30.93 13.20 -6.99
N ALA A 220 30.19 12.35 -6.26
CA ALA A 220 29.14 12.75 -5.33
C ALA A 220 29.41 12.21 -3.92
N ASP A 221 28.83 12.86 -2.91
CA ASP A 221 28.78 12.34 -1.56
C ASP A 221 27.55 11.45 -1.36
N TRP A 222 27.76 10.34 -0.69
CA TRP A 222 26.76 9.31 -0.42
C TRP A 222 26.65 9.06 1.07
N TYR A 223 25.48 8.61 1.51
CA TYR A 223 25.29 8.07 2.84
C TYR A 223 24.62 6.70 2.81
N ALA A 224 24.94 5.85 3.78
CA ALA A 224 24.31 4.56 3.98
C ALA A 224 23.86 4.43 5.44
N ALA A 225 22.58 4.14 5.64
CA ALA A 225 22.06 3.76 6.94
C ALA A 225 22.43 2.30 7.26
N VAL A 226 22.89 2.02 8.48
CA VAL A 226 23.31 0.69 8.94
C VAL A 226 22.77 0.45 10.35
N PRO A 227 21.79 -0.45 10.53
CA PRO A 227 21.27 -0.78 11.85
C PRO A 227 22.28 -1.58 12.67
N GLY A 228 22.21 -1.44 13.98
CA GLY A 228 22.91 -2.30 14.94
C GLY A 228 22.21 -3.66 15.13
N ASP A 229 22.78 -4.51 15.99
CA ASP A 229 22.13 -5.75 16.42
C ASP A 229 21.07 -5.44 17.48
N LEU A 230 19.81 -5.47 17.07
CA LEU A 230 18.65 -5.11 17.90
C LEU A 230 17.72 -6.30 18.14
N GLY A 231 18.16 -7.52 17.84
CA GLY A 231 17.32 -8.73 17.86
C GLY A 231 16.67 -9.01 19.20
N ALA A 232 17.41 -8.87 20.31
CA ALA A 232 16.87 -9.10 21.65
C ALA A 232 15.78 -8.07 22.03
N ARG A 233 15.99 -6.80 21.66
CA ARG A 233 15.04 -5.71 21.91
C ARG A 233 13.77 -5.92 21.09
N ALA A 234 13.91 -6.28 19.81
CA ALA A 234 12.79 -6.58 18.94
C ALA A 234 11.94 -7.74 19.48
N ALA A 235 12.58 -8.81 19.93
CA ALA A 235 11.88 -9.97 20.49
C ALA A 235 11.10 -9.61 21.77
N ALA A 236 11.68 -8.83 22.67
CA ALA A 236 11.01 -8.38 23.89
C ALA A 236 9.80 -7.47 23.58
N ALA A 237 9.94 -6.56 22.61
CA ALA A 237 8.83 -5.69 22.18
C ALA A 237 7.68 -6.49 21.57
N ILE A 238 7.97 -7.54 20.78
CA ILE A 238 6.95 -8.44 20.21
C ILE A 238 6.19 -9.16 21.32
N ASP A 239 6.87 -9.71 22.32
CA ASP A 239 6.22 -10.40 23.43
C ASP A 239 5.32 -9.45 24.24
N ALA A 240 5.77 -8.21 24.48
CA ALA A 240 5.00 -7.18 25.17
C ALA A 240 3.77 -6.72 24.37
N LEU A 241 3.93 -6.51 23.06
CA LEU A 241 2.82 -6.16 22.16
C LEU A 241 1.82 -7.31 21.99
N ALA A 242 2.28 -8.56 21.97
CA ALA A 242 1.41 -9.73 22.03
C ALA A 242 0.58 -9.73 23.32
N ALA A 243 1.19 -9.47 24.47
CA ALA A 243 0.46 -9.35 25.73
C ALA A 243 -0.56 -8.19 25.73
N ALA A 244 -0.28 -7.12 24.97
CA ALA A 244 -1.19 -6.00 24.78
C ALA A 244 -2.31 -6.25 23.75
N GLY A 245 -2.33 -7.42 23.09
CA GLY A 245 -3.36 -7.75 22.10
C GLY A 245 -3.07 -7.24 20.68
N ALA A 246 -1.84 -6.87 20.35
CA ALA A 246 -1.49 -6.37 19.02
C ALA A 246 -1.72 -7.44 17.93
N ALA A 247 -2.42 -7.06 16.87
CA ALA A 247 -2.68 -7.92 15.71
C ALA A 247 -1.71 -7.64 14.56
N LEU A 248 -1.28 -6.39 14.40
CA LEU A 248 -0.25 -5.96 13.46
C LEU A 248 0.87 -5.28 14.24
N ILE A 249 2.12 -5.64 13.94
CA ILE A 249 3.30 -4.93 14.45
C ILE A 249 4.08 -4.36 13.26
N VAL A 250 4.52 -3.11 13.36
CA VAL A 250 5.30 -2.43 12.32
C VAL A 250 6.64 -1.97 12.91
N PHE A 251 7.72 -2.30 12.22
CA PHE A 251 9.06 -1.76 12.48
C PHE A 251 9.44 -0.75 11.39
N PRO A 252 10.10 0.37 11.74
CA PRO A 252 10.52 1.41 10.81
C PRO A 252 11.50 0.96 9.73
N GLU A 253 11.73 1.85 8.76
CA GLU A 253 12.69 1.64 7.68
C GLU A 253 14.09 1.36 8.24
N VAL A 254 14.78 0.37 7.64
CA VAL A 254 16.20 0.06 7.93
C VAL A 254 16.47 -0.15 9.43
N SER A 255 15.46 -0.59 10.18
CA SER A 255 15.57 -0.83 11.63
C SER A 255 16.16 -2.20 11.98
N ALA A 256 16.18 -3.13 11.02
CA ALA A 256 16.71 -4.47 11.19
C ALA A 256 17.73 -4.84 10.11
N ASP A 257 18.70 -5.67 10.48
CA ASP A 257 19.55 -6.45 9.58
C ASP A 257 19.01 -7.90 9.46
N PRO A 258 19.63 -8.79 8.66
CA PRO A 258 19.19 -10.18 8.54
C PRO A 258 19.18 -10.96 9.87
N ALA A 259 20.10 -10.68 10.79
CA ALA A 259 20.17 -11.34 12.09
C ALA A 259 19.01 -10.91 13.01
N THR A 260 18.73 -9.61 13.04
CA THR A 260 17.58 -9.01 13.76
C THR A 260 16.26 -9.53 13.18
N LEU A 261 16.13 -9.63 11.84
CA LEU A 261 14.97 -10.24 11.20
C LEU A 261 14.77 -11.70 11.65
N GLY A 262 15.84 -12.50 11.74
CA GLY A 262 15.77 -13.88 12.25
C GLY A 262 15.29 -13.96 13.70
N SER A 263 15.70 -13.00 14.54
CA SER A 263 15.21 -12.88 15.92
C SER A 263 13.73 -12.51 15.97
N ILE A 264 13.29 -11.57 15.12
CA ILE A 264 11.87 -11.20 14.96
C ILE A 264 11.04 -12.40 14.53
N GLN A 265 11.44 -13.12 13.48
CA GLN A 265 10.74 -14.32 13.01
C GLN A 265 10.61 -15.37 14.12
N THR A 266 11.67 -15.56 14.90
CA THR A 266 11.65 -16.49 16.05
C THR A 266 10.68 -16.03 17.13
N ALA A 267 10.64 -14.74 17.45
CA ALA A 267 9.70 -14.19 18.43
C ALA A 267 8.24 -14.33 17.96
N VAL A 268 7.95 -14.04 16.69
CA VAL A 268 6.61 -14.21 16.10
C VAL A 268 6.17 -15.68 16.15
N ARG A 269 7.07 -16.63 15.83
CA ARG A 269 6.79 -18.08 15.94
C ARG A 269 6.33 -18.51 17.32
N ARG A 270 6.85 -17.89 18.39
CA ARG A 270 6.42 -18.19 19.78
C ARG A 270 4.96 -17.81 20.02
N GLN A 271 4.43 -16.86 19.25
CA GLN A 271 3.06 -16.36 19.35
C GLN A 271 2.10 -17.08 18.38
N ALA A 272 2.59 -18.03 17.58
CA ALA A 272 1.85 -18.58 16.44
C ALA A 272 0.59 -19.40 16.81
N VAL A 273 0.49 -19.98 18.02
CA VAL A 273 -0.64 -20.84 18.41
C VAL A 273 -1.79 -20.01 18.98
N ASP A 274 -1.54 -19.34 20.12
CA ASP A 274 -2.57 -18.62 20.88
C ASP A 274 -2.38 -17.10 20.88
N GLY A 275 -1.34 -16.59 20.22
CA GLY A 275 -1.02 -15.18 20.19
C GLY A 275 -1.98 -14.36 19.31
N PRO A 276 -2.18 -13.07 19.65
CA PRO A 276 -3.03 -12.16 18.87
C PRO A 276 -2.37 -11.68 17.58
N ILE A 277 -1.04 -11.78 17.49
CA ILE A 277 -0.27 -11.33 16.32
C ILE A 277 -0.71 -12.13 15.09
N ARG A 278 -1.08 -11.40 14.05
CA ARG A 278 -1.43 -11.94 12.73
C ARG A 278 -0.36 -11.60 11.70
N TYR A 279 0.17 -10.39 11.77
CA TYR A 279 1.18 -9.91 10.83
C TYR A 279 2.24 -9.06 11.51
N VAL A 280 3.45 -9.12 10.98
CA VAL A 280 4.56 -8.23 11.37
C VAL A 280 5.22 -7.69 10.11
N LEU A 281 5.26 -6.36 9.96
CA LEU A 281 6.00 -5.70 8.88
C LEU A 281 7.34 -5.19 9.42
N VAL A 282 8.44 -5.61 8.81
CA VAL A 282 9.79 -5.26 9.27
C VAL A 282 10.54 -4.48 8.20
N GLY A 283 10.99 -3.25 8.50
CA GLY A 283 11.96 -2.54 7.65
C GLY A 283 13.38 -3.10 7.84
N VAL A 284 13.93 -3.68 6.79
CA VAL A 284 15.18 -4.44 6.78
C VAL A 284 16.14 -3.84 5.77
N ARG A 285 17.39 -3.65 6.19
CA ARG A 285 18.51 -3.44 5.28
C ARG A 285 19.03 -4.79 4.80
N GLN A 286 18.95 -5.02 3.50
CA GLN A 286 19.53 -6.19 2.85
C GLN A 286 20.87 -5.79 2.19
N ASP A 287 21.95 -6.46 2.57
CA ASP A 287 23.24 -6.28 1.89
C ASP A 287 23.18 -6.70 0.42
N GLY A 288 23.88 -5.96 -0.43
CA GLY A 288 24.11 -6.36 -1.82
C GLY A 288 25.15 -7.49 -1.88
N GLU A 289 25.07 -8.32 -2.93
CA GLU A 289 26.12 -9.30 -3.20
C GLU A 289 27.35 -8.60 -3.82
N GLY A 290 28.54 -8.85 -3.26
CA GLY A 290 29.78 -8.26 -3.74
C GLY A 290 29.77 -6.72 -3.64
N ASP A 291 29.97 -6.04 -4.77
CA ASP A 291 30.01 -4.58 -4.87
C ASP A 291 28.63 -3.94 -5.12
N ALA A 292 27.55 -4.72 -5.10
CA ALA A 292 26.20 -4.20 -5.32
C ALA A 292 25.74 -3.30 -4.16
N LYS A 293 24.95 -2.27 -4.47
CA LYS A 293 24.32 -1.42 -3.44
C LYS A 293 23.38 -2.25 -2.56
N PRO A 294 23.27 -1.95 -1.25
CA PRO A 294 22.26 -2.58 -0.40
C PRO A 294 20.85 -2.18 -0.82
N ARG A 295 19.84 -2.90 -0.34
CA ARG A 295 18.43 -2.60 -0.56
C ARG A 295 17.74 -2.24 0.77
N SER A 296 16.94 -1.19 0.76
CA SER A 296 15.96 -0.92 1.82
C SER A 296 14.69 -1.69 1.49
N THR A 297 14.32 -2.65 2.34
CA THR A 297 13.19 -3.54 2.09
C THR A 297 12.23 -3.57 3.27
N ALA A 298 10.95 -3.79 3.03
CA ALA A 298 10.00 -4.14 4.06
C ALA A 298 9.56 -5.60 3.86
N VAL A 299 9.61 -6.39 4.92
CA VAL A 299 9.26 -7.81 4.90
C VAL A 299 7.99 -8.00 5.71
N LEU A 300 6.94 -8.50 5.06
CA LEU A 300 5.71 -8.89 5.75
C LEU A 300 5.80 -10.35 6.18
N LEU A 301 5.66 -10.58 7.48
CA LEU A 301 5.61 -11.91 8.08
C LEU A 301 4.17 -12.27 8.46
N ASP A 302 3.82 -13.55 8.32
CA ASP A 302 2.60 -14.13 8.86
C ASP A 302 2.72 -14.46 10.37
N ARG A 303 1.66 -15.03 10.95
CA ARG A 303 1.62 -15.46 12.36
C ARG A 303 2.65 -16.54 12.70
N THR A 304 3.18 -17.26 11.71
CA THR A 304 4.20 -18.29 11.88
C THR A 304 5.62 -17.73 11.69
N GLY A 305 5.76 -16.42 11.52
CA GLY A 305 7.04 -15.78 11.22
C GLY A 305 7.60 -16.22 9.86
N ALA A 306 6.76 -16.69 8.94
CA ALA A 306 7.12 -16.95 7.56
C ALA A 306 6.90 -15.68 6.73
N GLU A 307 7.77 -15.45 5.74
CA GLU A 307 7.66 -14.31 4.83
C GLU A 307 6.49 -14.53 3.85
N ILE A 308 5.55 -13.59 3.84
CA ILE A 308 4.45 -13.52 2.88
C ILE A 308 4.94 -12.83 1.60
N PHE A 309 5.50 -11.63 1.75
CA PHE A 309 6.05 -10.87 0.64
C PHE A 309 7.08 -9.85 1.12
N ARG A 310 7.79 -9.26 0.16
CA ARG A 310 8.82 -8.26 0.36
C ARG A 310 8.61 -7.09 -0.60
N GLN A 311 8.66 -5.88 -0.07
CA GLN A 311 8.67 -4.63 -0.85
C GLN A 311 10.06 -4.02 -0.80
N THR A 312 10.64 -3.62 -1.93
CA THR A 312 11.89 -2.83 -1.96
C THR A 312 11.53 -1.36 -2.17
N LYS A 313 12.17 -0.44 -1.45
CA LYS A 313 11.96 1.01 -1.57
C LYS A 313 12.17 1.46 -3.02
N LEU A 314 11.25 2.23 -3.58
CA LEU A 314 11.31 2.64 -4.99
C LEU A 314 12.09 3.93 -5.19
N HIS A 315 12.04 4.84 -4.22
CA HIS A 315 12.64 6.18 -4.32
C HIS A 315 13.73 6.38 -3.26
N CYS A 316 14.88 6.89 -3.69
CA CYS A 316 15.97 7.27 -2.80
C CYS A 316 15.62 8.57 -2.07
N TRP A 317 15.98 8.66 -0.79
CA TRP A 317 15.90 9.88 0.01
C TRP A 317 17.23 10.63 -0.06
N ASP A 318 17.43 11.41 -1.11
CA ASP A 318 18.61 12.25 -1.23
C ASP A 318 18.47 13.48 -0.33
N LEU A 319 19.51 13.74 0.47
CA LEU A 319 19.52 14.81 1.44
C LEU A 319 20.07 16.09 0.81
N ASP A 320 19.36 17.19 0.99
CA ASP A 320 19.86 18.53 0.67
C ASP A 320 20.78 19.08 1.80
N ALA A 321 21.25 20.32 1.62
CA ALA A 321 22.16 20.96 2.56
C ALA A 321 21.53 21.20 3.94
N ASP A 322 20.23 21.54 3.98
CA ASP A 322 19.52 21.80 5.24
C ASP A 322 19.29 20.49 6.01
N GLN A 323 18.95 19.42 5.31
CA GLN A 323 18.80 18.09 5.88
C GLN A 323 20.15 17.53 6.33
N CYS A 324 21.22 17.66 5.54
CA CYS A 324 22.56 17.24 5.94
C CYS A 324 23.03 17.97 7.21
N ARG A 325 22.74 19.28 7.33
CA ARG A 325 22.99 20.04 8.56
C ARG A 325 22.11 19.54 9.71
N SER A 326 20.81 19.41 9.50
CA SER A 326 19.84 19.05 10.54
C SER A 326 20.06 17.65 11.10
N TYR A 327 20.57 16.71 10.29
CA TYR A 327 20.81 15.33 10.70
C TYR A 327 22.28 15.00 10.96
N ASP A 328 23.13 16.04 11.00
CA ASP A 328 24.55 15.91 11.28
C ASP A 328 25.28 14.94 10.33
N VAL A 329 24.91 14.97 9.05
CA VAL A 329 25.52 14.14 8.00
C VAL A 329 26.78 14.83 7.51
N ARG A 330 27.93 14.29 7.93
CA ARG A 330 29.25 14.92 7.75
C ARG A 330 30.15 14.14 6.82
N GLY A 331 31.00 14.84 6.08
CA GLY A 331 32.06 14.25 5.28
C GLY A 331 33.28 13.79 6.11
N PRO A 332 34.30 13.21 5.46
CA PRO A 332 35.52 12.73 6.14
C PRO A 332 36.33 13.83 6.85
N ASP A 333 36.15 15.09 6.47
CA ASP A 333 36.78 16.25 7.10
C ASP A 333 36.02 16.76 8.35
N GLY A 334 34.91 16.09 8.69
CA GLY A 334 34.05 16.42 9.82
C GLY A 334 33.11 17.61 9.57
N ARG A 335 33.01 18.14 8.34
CA ARG A 335 32.07 19.21 8.00
C ARG A 335 30.73 18.62 7.52
N PRO A 336 29.59 19.28 7.81
CA PRO A 336 28.32 18.91 7.18
C PRO A 336 28.44 18.96 5.66
N LEU A 337 27.81 17.99 5.00
CA LEU A 337 27.76 17.95 3.53
C LEU A 337 26.75 18.96 2.98
N ASP A 338 26.97 19.43 1.75
CA ASP A 338 26.01 20.28 1.04
C ASP A 338 24.88 19.48 0.37
N ALA A 339 25.12 18.20 0.11
CA ALA A 339 24.12 17.23 -0.32
C ALA A 339 24.68 15.81 -0.09
N ALA A 340 23.81 14.82 0.11
CA ALA A 340 24.22 13.42 0.21
C ALA A 340 23.18 12.50 -0.44
N LYS A 341 23.63 11.65 -1.37
CA LYS A 341 22.76 10.67 -2.05
C LYS A 341 22.57 9.42 -1.21
N GLU A 342 21.36 8.87 -1.17
CA GLU A 342 21.11 7.62 -0.45
C GLU A 342 21.75 6.43 -1.18
N PHE A 343 22.64 5.71 -0.52
CA PHE A 343 23.33 4.57 -1.12
C PHE A 343 22.51 3.28 -1.03
N ILE A 344 21.46 3.21 -1.85
CA ILE A 344 20.64 2.01 -2.02
C ILE A 344 20.42 1.68 -3.50
N ALA A 345 20.11 0.41 -3.79
CA ALA A 345 19.53 0.00 -5.05
C ALA A 345 17.99 0.16 -4.98
N PRO A 346 17.38 1.00 -5.84
CA PRO A 346 15.93 1.11 -5.93
C PRO A 346 15.25 -0.21 -6.30
N GLY A 347 14.03 -0.41 -5.81
CA GLY A 347 13.16 -1.51 -6.19
C GLY A 347 12.63 -1.38 -7.61
N ASP A 348 12.28 -2.50 -8.23
CA ASP A 348 11.80 -2.64 -9.60
C ASP A 348 10.30 -2.96 -9.68
N GLY A 349 9.60 -2.99 -8.54
CA GLY A 349 8.20 -3.35 -8.50
C GLY A 349 7.49 -3.00 -7.21
N ILE A 350 6.16 -2.95 -7.30
CA ILE A 350 5.25 -2.81 -6.17
C ILE A 350 4.28 -3.99 -6.10
N THR A 351 4.04 -4.47 -4.88
CA THR A 351 3.14 -5.60 -4.63
C THR A 351 1.95 -5.13 -3.82
N ILE A 352 0.75 -5.40 -4.33
CA ILE A 352 -0.49 -5.35 -3.54
C ILE A 352 -0.72 -6.74 -2.97
N VAL A 353 -0.83 -6.86 -1.65
CA VAL A 353 -1.15 -8.12 -1.00
C VAL A 353 -2.58 -8.12 -0.45
N GLU A 354 -3.37 -9.14 -0.77
CA GLU A 354 -4.68 -9.37 -0.16
C GLU A 354 -4.53 -10.38 0.99
N LEU A 355 -4.71 -9.88 2.22
CA LEU A 355 -4.58 -10.62 3.47
C LEU A 355 -5.97 -11.01 4.02
N PRO A 356 -6.18 -12.26 4.46
CA PRO A 356 -7.48 -12.75 4.93
C PRO A 356 -8.14 -11.87 6.01
N ASN A 357 -7.32 -11.39 6.96
CA ASN A 357 -7.76 -10.66 8.15
C ASN A 357 -7.42 -9.16 8.11
N MET A 358 -6.93 -8.64 6.97
CA MET A 358 -6.63 -7.20 6.85
C MET A 358 -7.10 -6.57 5.54
N GLY A 359 -7.53 -7.36 4.56
CA GLY A 359 -7.85 -6.83 3.23
C GLY A 359 -6.59 -6.55 2.42
N ARG A 360 -6.66 -5.59 1.51
CA ARG A 360 -5.58 -5.24 0.60
C ARG A 360 -4.61 -4.25 1.24
N LEU A 361 -3.33 -4.57 1.18
CA LEU A 361 -2.26 -3.79 1.75
C LEU A 361 -1.20 -3.52 0.70
N ALA A 362 -0.65 -2.30 0.69
CA ALA A 362 0.61 -1.98 0.05
C ALA A 362 1.57 -1.36 1.06
N VAL A 363 2.86 -1.47 0.76
CA VAL A 363 3.91 -0.84 1.57
C VAL A 363 4.58 0.24 0.73
N MET A 364 4.68 1.45 1.29
CA MET A 364 5.36 2.59 0.67
C MET A 364 6.49 3.00 1.61
N ILE A 365 7.75 2.73 1.29
CA ILE A 365 8.85 2.97 2.23
C ILE A 365 9.29 4.43 2.14
N CYS A 366 9.14 5.17 3.24
CA CYS A 366 9.54 6.56 3.37
C CYS A 366 9.13 7.43 2.18
N GLU A 367 10.10 7.86 1.37
CA GLU A 367 9.93 8.73 0.21
C GLU A 367 8.83 8.23 -0.74
N ASP A 368 8.63 6.91 -0.86
CA ASP A 368 7.59 6.32 -1.69
C ASP A 368 6.18 6.84 -1.38
N LEU A 369 5.88 7.22 -0.12
CA LEU A 369 4.57 7.76 0.27
C LEU A 369 4.31 9.14 -0.33
N GLY A 370 5.35 9.98 -0.43
CA GLY A 370 5.23 11.38 -0.88
C GLY A 370 5.29 11.57 -2.40
N ARG A 371 5.51 10.48 -3.16
CA ARG A 371 5.71 10.54 -4.61
C ARG A 371 4.40 10.33 -5.36
N GLU A 372 4.24 11.02 -6.49
CA GLU A 372 3.02 10.85 -7.29
C GLU A 372 2.92 9.44 -7.87
N GLN A 373 4.03 8.90 -8.39
CA GLN A 373 4.05 7.59 -9.03
C GLN A 373 4.97 6.63 -8.26
N PRO A 374 4.52 5.40 -7.93
CA PRO A 374 3.21 4.82 -8.21
C PRO A 374 2.14 5.12 -7.12
N ALA A 375 2.49 5.81 -6.02
CA ALA A 375 1.64 5.85 -4.83
C ALA A 375 0.29 6.56 -5.04
N ALA A 376 0.26 7.72 -5.71
CA ALA A 376 -0.99 8.42 -5.99
C ALA A 376 -1.87 7.64 -6.96
N TRP A 377 -1.30 6.90 -7.93
CA TRP A 377 -2.07 6.00 -8.79
C TRP A 377 -2.78 4.90 -7.98
N LEU A 378 -2.05 4.25 -7.07
CA LEU A 378 -2.61 3.18 -6.22
C LEU A 378 -3.72 3.69 -5.30
N CYS A 379 -3.55 4.90 -4.77
CA CYS A 379 -4.58 5.57 -3.99
C CYS A 379 -5.79 5.92 -4.87
N ARG A 380 -5.62 6.57 -6.02
CA ARG A 380 -6.71 6.94 -6.92
C ARG A 380 -7.51 5.75 -7.45
N ALA A 381 -6.85 4.63 -7.71
CA ALA A 381 -7.51 3.37 -8.08
C ALA A 381 -8.38 2.78 -6.95
N LYS A 382 -8.33 3.38 -5.73
CA LYS A 382 -8.99 2.94 -4.51
C LYS A 382 -8.76 1.46 -4.32
N LEU A 383 -7.51 1.00 -4.37
CA LEU A 383 -7.21 -0.43 -4.40
C LEU A 383 -7.04 -1.05 -3.02
N LEU A 384 -6.68 -0.20 -2.07
CA LEU A 384 -6.05 -0.58 -0.81
C LEU A 384 -7.01 -0.35 0.34
N ASP A 385 -6.99 -1.26 1.31
CA ASP A 385 -7.58 -1.07 2.63
C ASP A 385 -6.54 -0.46 3.59
N TRP A 386 -5.25 -0.73 3.34
CA TRP A 386 -4.11 -0.29 4.14
C TRP A 386 -2.93 0.16 3.28
N ILE A 387 -2.30 1.26 3.71
CA ILE A 387 -0.93 1.62 3.37
C ILE A 387 -0.13 1.59 4.66
N VAL A 388 1.00 0.90 4.65
CA VAL A 388 1.95 0.95 5.77
C VAL A 388 3.26 1.54 5.25
N THR A 389 3.77 2.56 5.92
CA THR A 389 5.00 3.25 5.55
C THR A 389 6.01 3.23 6.70
N PRO A 390 6.99 2.33 6.64
CA PRO A 390 8.20 2.43 7.44
C PRO A 390 9.00 3.65 6.96
N VAL A 391 9.40 4.50 7.91
CA VAL A 391 10.12 5.77 7.67
C VAL A 391 11.42 5.79 8.46
N MET A 392 12.44 6.43 7.89
CA MET A 392 13.65 6.84 8.59
C MET A 392 13.76 8.37 8.50
N ASP A 393 13.28 9.08 9.51
CA ASP A 393 13.34 10.55 9.59
C ASP A 393 13.45 11.01 11.05
N ALA A 394 13.60 12.31 11.30
CA ALA A 394 13.38 12.88 12.63
C ALA A 394 11.91 12.74 13.07
N GLY A 395 11.64 12.99 14.36
CA GLY A 395 10.37 12.72 15.01
C GLY A 395 9.14 13.21 14.23
N LEU A 396 8.13 12.34 14.13
CA LEU A 396 6.90 12.61 13.38
C LEU A 396 6.08 13.72 14.06
N THR A 397 5.57 14.64 13.26
CA THR A 397 4.63 15.68 13.70
C THR A 397 3.45 15.75 12.73
N GLU A 398 2.41 16.48 13.12
CA GLU A 398 1.22 16.69 12.29
C GLU A 398 1.47 17.74 11.18
N GLU A 399 2.62 18.41 11.20
CA GLU A 399 2.99 19.52 10.30
C GLU A 399 4.05 19.13 9.25
N ARG A 400 4.69 17.97 9.43
CA ARG A 400 5.73 17.49 8.50
C ARG A 400 5.13 16.76 7.31
N TRP A 401 5.95 16.57 6.27
CA TRP A 401 5.56 15.97 5.00
C TRP A 401 4.86 14.61 5.16
N GLN A 402 5.23 13.78 6.15
CA GLN A 402 4.59 12.48 6.38
C GLN A 402 3.11 12.62 6.75
N ALA A 403 2.76 13.68 7.48
CA ALA A 403 1.38 13.94 7.85
C ALA A 403 0.54 14.37 6.65
N GLN A 404 1.11 15.24 5.81
CA GLN A 404 0.48 15.66 4.56
C GLN A 404 0.30 14.48 3.60
N ALA A 405 1.37 13.76 3.29
CA ALA A 405 1.32 12.63 2.34
C ALA A 405 0.45 11.48 2.87
N GLY A 406 0.44 11.25 4.18
CA GLY A 406 -0.43 10.27 4.84
C GLY A 406 -1.91 10.66 4.75
N ASP A 407 -2.24 11.94 4.96
CA ASP A 407 -3.60 12.45 4.79
C ASP A 407 -4.07 12.39 3.34
N GLU A 408 -3.25 12.86 2.40
CA GLU A 408 -3.55 12.84 0.96
C GLU A 408 -3.80 11.40 0.47
N SER A 409 -2.92 10.47 0.82
CA SER A 409 -3.05 9.05 0.47
C SER A 409 -4.29 8.40 1.10
N SER A 410 -4.55 8.71 2.38
CA SER A 410 -5.74 8.27 3.10
C SER A 410 -7.01 8.71 2.38
N ARG A 411 -7.15 10.02 2.09
CA ARG A 411 -8.32 10.60 1.42
C ARG A 411 -8.51 10.08 -0.01
N ALA A 412 -7.45 10.11 -0.83
CA ALA A 412 -7.52 9.66 -2.22
C ALA A 412 -7.85 8.16 -2.31
N GLY A 413 -7.14 7.36 -1.51
CA GLY A 413 -7.27 5.91 -1.39
C GLY A 413 -8.58 5.43 -0.78
N SER A 414 -9.21 6.28 0.03
CA SER A 414 -10.20 5.82 1.02
C SER A 414 -9.63 4.64 1.81
N CYS A 415 -8.36 4.74 2.24
CA CYS A 415 -7.61 3.65 2.87
C CYS A 415 -6.97 4.10 4.19
N ARG A 416 -6.71 3.16 5.10
CA ARG A 416 -6.02 3.44 6.36
C ARG A 416 -4.53 3.60 6.10
N VAL A 417 -3.88 4.57 6.73
CA VAL A 417 -2.43 4.76 6.61
C VAL A 417 -1.76 4.62 7.97
N VAL A 418 -0.67 3.85 8.03
CA VAL A 418 0.19 3.72 9.21
C VAL A 418 1.60 4.17 8.85
N VAL A 419 2.08 5.23 9.48
CA VAL A 419 3.47 5.69 9.39
C VAL A 419 4.21 5.23 10.63
N ALA A 420 5.37 4.59 10.48
CA ALA A 420 6.19 4.09 11.59
C ALA A 420 7.63 4.59 11.45
N ASN A 421 8.14 5.31 12.47
CA ASN A 421 9.46 5.91 12.47
C ASN A 421 10.34 5.43 13.64
N SER A 422 11.67 5.48 13.45
CA SER A 422 12.66 5.26 14.49
C SER A 422 12.95 6.55 15.29
N MET A 423 13.81 6.47 16.31
CA MET A 423 14.19 7.64 17.12
C MET A 423 15.65 8.09 16.88
N ALA A 424 16.46 7.26 16.20
CA ALA A 424 17.89 7.51 16.04
C ALA A 424 18.22 8.83 15.31
N VAL A 425 17.45 9.19 14.27
CA VAL A 425 17.64 10.46 13.54
C VAL A 425 17.24 11.67 14.40
N SER A 426 16.25 11.52 15.29
CA SER A 426 15.87 12.57 16.25
C SER A 426 16.98 12.89 17.24
N HIS A 427 17.77 11.90 17.67
CA HIS A 427 18.95 12.15 18.51
C HIS A 427 20.01 12.99 17.79
N ARG A 428 20.26 12.71 16.50
CA ARG A 428 21.18 13.51 15.67
C ARG A 428 20.70 14.94 15.55
N PHE A 429 19.41 15.13 15.28
CA PHE A 429 18.77 16.44 15.23
C PHE A 429 18.96 17.22 16.54
N ASN A 430 18.66 16.59 17.69
CA ASN A 430 18.84 17.22 18.99
C ASN A 430 20.30 17.62 19.27
N ARG A 431 21.29 16.80 18.87
CA ARG A 431 22.70 17.19 19.01
C ARG A 431 23.00 18.47 18.24
N VAL A 432 22.47 18.62 17.02
CA VAL A 432 22.66 19.84 16.22
C VAL A 432 22.02 21.04 16.89
N CYS A 433 20.79 20.90 17.38
CA CYS A 433 20.12 21.95 18.14
C CYS A 433 20.95 22.38 19.37
N ASP A 434 21.47 21.42 20.14
CA ASP A 434 22.29 21.69 21.32
C ASP A 434 23.58 22.44 20.97
N ALA A 435 24.27 22.01 19.92
CA ALA A 435 25.48 22.68 19.45
C ALA A 435 25.20 24.09 18.90
N GLY A 436 24.00 24.32 18.35
CA GLY A 436 23.53 25.60 17.84
C GLY A 436 22.91 26.52 18.89
N GLY A 437 22.68 26.05 20.12
CA GLY A 437 21.94 26.79 21.15
C GLY A 437 20.43 26.93 20.85
N GLU A 438 19.87 26.05 20.03
CA GLU A 438 18.45 26.00 19.63
C GLU A 438 17.66 25.04 20.53
N GLU A 439 17.79 25.19 21.84
CA GLU A 439 17.16 24.30 22.83
C GLU A 439 15.63 24.24 22.69
N ASP A 440 15.01 25.31 22.20
CA ASP A 440 13.58 25.43 21.94
C ASP A 440 13.08 24.52 20.81
N LYS A 441 13.98 24.09 19.91
CA LYS A 441 13.66 23.20 18.79
C LYS A 441 13.85 21.72 19.13
N ARG A 442 14.44 21.39 20.29
CA ARG A 442 14.71 20.00 20.67
C ARG A 442 13.44 19.15 20.67
N ILE A 443 13.54 17.97 20.08
CA ILE A 443 12.51 16.94 20.13
C ILE A 443 12.62 16.24 21.49
N THR A 444 11.75 16.57 22.43
CA THR A 444 11.68 15.90 23.74
C THR A 444 10.72 14.70 23.72
N ASP A 445 9.67 14.78 22.90
CA ASP A 445 8.69 13.74 22.64
C ASP A 445 8.74 13.36 21.16
N CYS A 446 9.37 12.24 20.85
CA CYS A 446 9.59 11.80 19.48
C CYS A 446 8.34 11.10 18.96
N GLY A 447 7.67 11.69 17.95
CA GLY A 447 6.60 11.00 17.24
C GLY A 447 7.14 9.77 16.52
N VAL A 448 6.64 8.59 16.86
CA VAL A 448 7.08 7.30 16.31
C VAL A 448 6.00 6.62 15.48
N ALA A 449 4.75 7.03 15.60
CA ALA A 449 3.68 6.56 14.74
C ALA A 449 2.67 7.65 14.38
N LEU A 450 2.18 7.64 13.14
CA LEU A 450 0.99 8.36 12.71
C LEU A 450 -0.01 7.37 12.13
N PHE A 451 -1.27 7.50 12.53
CA PHE A 451 -2.38 6.69 12.03
C PHE A 451 -3.41 7.60 11.37
N PHE A 452 -3.81 7.28 10.14
CA PHE A 452 -4.81 8.03 9.39
C PHE A 452 -6.01 7.16 9.12
N GLN A 453 -7.18 7.70 9.46
CA GLN A 453 -8.46 7.17 9.02
C GLN A 453 -9.08 8.14 8.00
N PRO A 454 -9.40 7.65 6.78
CA PRO A 454 -10.03 8.47 5.76
C PRO A 454 -11.42 8.88 6.19
N ARG A 455 -11.82 10.06 5.71
CA ARG A 455 -13.19 10.55 5.82
C ARG A 455 -14.01 10.07 4.64
N ALA A 456 -15.29 9.99 4.94
CA ALA A 456 -16.41 10.09 4.04
C ALA A 456 -16.21 10.98 2.81
N ASP A 457 -16.16 12.27 3.12
CA ASP A 457 -15.99 13.36 2.20
C ASP A 457 -14.49 13.57 2.01
N PRO A 458 -13.94 13.35 0.81
CA PRO A 458 -12.52 13.57 0.54
C PRO A 458 -12.11 15.03 0.72
N ALA A 459 -13.06 15.99 0.78
CA ALA A 459 -12.77 17.37 1.11
C ALA A 459 -12.47 17.58 2.60
N GLN A 460 -12.83 16.63 3.47
CA GLN A 460 -12.52 16.68 4.90
C GLN A 460 -11.18 16.02 5.20
N CYS A 461 -10.40 16.66 6.08
CA CYS A 461 -9.15 16.10 6.59
C CYS A 461 -9.37 14.76 7.30
N SER A 462 -8.42 13.84 7.12
CA SER A 462 -8.42 12.56 7.82
C SER A 462 -8.42 12.75 9.32
N ARG A 463 -8.96 11.76 10.03
CA ARG A 463 -8.70 11.67 11.47
C ARG A 463 -7.30 11.12 11.69
N ILE A 464 -6.55 11.76 12.56
CA ILE A 464 -5.15 11.42 12.81
C ILE A 464 -4.93 11.05 14.27
N ARG A 465 -4.11 10.04 14.50
CA ARG A 465 -3.55 9.76 15.83
C ARG A 465 -2.04 9.70 15.74
N ARG A 466 -1.39 10.60 16.46
CA ARG A 466 0.05 10.55 16.71
C ARG A 466 0.34 9.79 18.00
N LEU A 467 1.29 8.87 17.95
CA LEU A 467 1.89 8.26 19.14
C LEU A 467 3.36 8.64 19.20
N SER A 468 3.83 8.90 20.41
CA SER A 468 5.18 9.35 20.66
C SER A 468 5.82 8.58 21.81
N LEU A 469 7.14 8.67 21.90
CA LEU A 469 7.92 8.25 23.07
C LEU A 469 8.86 9.39 23.51
N PRO A 470 9.06 9.57 24.82
CA PRO A 470 10.04 10.52 25.32
C PRO A 470 11.45 10.11 24.90
N ILE A 471 12.20 11.03 24.29
CA ILE A 471 13.47 10.70 23.63
C ILE A 471 14.55 10.21 24.62
N ASP A 472 14.57 10.78 25.83
CA ASP A 472 15.59 10.49 26.84
C ASP A 472 15.25 9.26 27.71
N ALA A 473 14.01 8.76 27.63
CA ALA A 473 13.53 7.65 28.46
C ALA A 473 12.46 6.82 27.73
N PRO A 474 12.79 6.20 26.58
CA PRO A 474 11.80 5.63 25.67
C PRO A 474 11.08 4.36 26.15
N ASP A 475 11.20 3.97 27.43
CA ASP A 475 10.54 2.80 28.01
C ASP A 475 9.00 2.90 27.84
N PRO A 476 8.31 1.88 27.30
CA PRO A 476 8.76 0.49 27.10
C PRO A 476 9.43 0.16 25.75
N GLY A 477 9.73 1.16 24.92
CA GLY A 477 10.39 1.01 23.62
C GLY A 477 9.45 0.60 22.48
N TYR A 478 8.14 0.73 22.70
CA TYR A 478 7.08 0.51 21.72
C TYR A 478 5.85 1.37 22.03
N VAL A 479 4.99 1.55 21.04
CA VAL A 479 3.68 2.17 21.21
C VAL A 479 2.60 1.29 20.57
N ALA A 480 1.36 1.41 21.02
CA ALA A 480 0.23 0.72 20.40
C ALA A 480 -1.04 1.57 20.45
N ALA A 481 -1.85 1.46 19.41
CA ALA A 481 -3.18 2.03 19.37
C ALA A 481 -4.18 0.99 18.91
N ARG A 482 -5.32 0.92 19.61
CA ARG A 482 -6.52 0.32 19.06
C ARG A 482 -7.08 1.24 17.97
N TRP A 483 -7.53 0.64 16.86
CA TRP A 483 -8.09 1.36 15.72
C TRP A 483 -9.50 1.88 16.01
N GLU A 484 -9.60 2.97 16.78
CA GLU A 484 -10.86 3.62 17.18
C GLU A 484 -10.91 5.07 16.69
N PRO A 485 -11.01 5.28 15.36
CA PRO A 485 -10.85 6.60 14.76
C PRO A 485 -11.91 7.61 15.21
N GLN A 486 -13.07 7.18 15.69
CA GLN A 486 -14.09 8.06 16.31
C GLN A 486 -13.59 8.89 17.49
N THR A 487 -12.49 8.47 18.12
CA THR A 487 -11.87 9.17 19.25
C THR A 487 -10.70 10.06 18.85
N TRP A 488 -10.28 10.02 17.59
CA TRP A 488 -9.08 10.71 17.12
C TRP A 488 -9.42 12.14 16.67
N PRO A 489 -8.53 13.11 16.90
CA PRO A 489 -8.71 14.45 16.37
C PRO A 489 -8.69 14.45 14.83
N GLU A 490 -9.25 15.51 14.26
CA GLU A 490 -9.06 15.81 12.83
C GLU A 490 -7.68 16.44 12.64
N LEU A 491 -6.98 16.07 11.56
CA LEU A 491 -5.75 16.74 11.20
C LEU A 491 -6.05 18.22 10.96
N LYS A 492 -5.36 19.10 11.69
CA LYS A 492 -5.50 20.54 11.49
C LYS A 492 -4.87 20.91 10.15
N ALA A 493 -5.69 21.30 9.18
CA ALA A 493 -5.20 21.94 7.97
C ALA A 493 -4.74 23.36 8.33
N GLU A 494 -3.44 23.55 8.61
CA GLU A 494 -2.86 24.89 8.50
C GLU A 494 -2.68 25.20 7.02
N GLY A 495 -3.60 26.00 6.47
CA GLY A 495 -3.51 26.46 5.09
C GLY A 495 -3.52 25.31 4.07
N CYS A 496 -4.69 24.72 3.84
CA CYS A 496 -4.93 24.08 2.54
C CYS A 496 -4.62 25.15 1.47
N PRO A 497 -3.66 24.93 0.54
CA PRO A 497 -3.21 25.94 -0.40
C PRO A 497 -4.34 26.57 -1.22
#